data_AF-A1VV51-F1
#
_entry.id   AF-A1VV51-F1
#
_cell.length_a   1.000
_cell.length_b   1.000
_cell.length_c   1.000
_cell.angle_alpha   90.00
_cell.angle_beta   90.00
_cell.angle_gamma   90.00
#
_symmetry.space_group_name_H-M   'P 1'
#
loop_
_entity.id
_entity.type
_entity.pdbx_description
1 polymer ?
#
loop_
_entity_poly.entity_id
_entity_poly.type
_entity_poly.pdbx_seq_one_letter_code
_entity_poly.pdbx_strand_id
1 'polypeptide(L)'
;MSRPRLDEQLKMSHPLVRLTNLMNWDEIERSFGAHFASSLGRPALSPRLIAGLLYLQHANDASDEAVVATWLENPYWQYFCGQTYVLPIDPSSLSRWRKRVVQEGVEVLLAVTIEAARAAGLIKKSSLDKIIVDTTVMPKAIAHPTDSRLLEKSRQHLVKLSDEHHLALRHNYNRQAPRMAAQIGRYPNAKQYNRMRRTSPSSTKVGSNSGGSWSTSSIGTAAFSLPFQRTTPARPAHAAGMSPGKTGKRKPNSSASIAATRTTPMSSAR
;
A
#
# COMPACT_ATOMS: atom_id res chain seq x y z
N MET A 1 34.84 -31.82 10.24
CA MET A 1 35.27 -30.51 9.71
C MET A 1 34.33 -29.45 10.22
N SER A 2 34.78 -28.56 11.10
CA SER A 2 34.02 -27.39 11.55
C SER A 2 33.89 -26.40 10.40
N ARG A 3 32.65 -26.02 10.03
CA ARG A 3 32.44 -24.90 9.11
C ARG A 3 32.95 -23.62 9.78
N PRO A 4 33.80 -22.81 9.13
CA PRO A 4 34.22 -21.52 9.66
C PRO A 4 33.01 -20.61 9.88
N ARG A 5 33.07 -19.75 10.91
CA ARG A 5 31.99 -18.80 11.20
C ARG A 5 31.96 -17.70 10.13
N LEU A 6 30.78 -17.17 9.82
CA LEU A 6 30.63 -16.10 8.82
C LEU A 6 31.50 -14.87 9.17
N ASP A 7 31.63 -14.56 10.46
CA ASP A 7 32.39 -13.45 11.01
C ASP A 7 33.89 -13.52 10.63
N GLU A 8 34.42 -14.72 10.47
CA GLU A 8 35.83 -14.94 10.10
C GLU A 8 36.08 -14.76 8.59
N GLN A 9 35.02 -14.79 7.79
CA GLN A 9 35.08 -14.77 6.32
C GLN A 9 34.69 -13.41 5.72
N LEU A 10 34.02 -12.56 6.50
CA LEU A 10 33.47 -11.30 6.03
C LEU A 10 34.43 -10.14 6.26
N LYS A 11 34.38 -9.16 5.35
CA LYS A 11 35.06 -7.88 5.57
C LYS A 11 34.25 -7.05 6.55
N MET A 12 34.81 -6.83 7.75
CA MET A 12 34.16 -6.05 8.81
C MET A 12 33.91 -4.58 8.43
N SER A 13 34.63 -4.05 7.43
CA SER A 13 34.42 -2.71 6.90
C SER A 13 33.16 -2.56 6.04
N HIS A 14 32.48 -3.66 5.69
CA HIS A 14 31.30 -3.63 4.83
C HIS A 14 30.15 -2.81 5.48
N PRO A 15 29.43 -1.97 4.71
CA PRO A 15 28.37 -1.11 5.26
C PRO A 15 27.28 -1.86 6.03
N LEU A 16 26.84 -3.03 5.54
CA LEU A 16 25.86 -3.85 6.26
C LEU A 16 26.40 -4.37 7.59
N VAL A 17 27.68 -4.75 7.67
CA VAL A 17 28.30 -5.22 8.92
C VAL A 17 28.36 -4.09 9.94
N ARG A 18 28.73 -2.89 9.50
CA ARG A 18 28.71 -1.68 10.34
C ARG A 18 27.31 -1.35 10.81
N LEU A 19 26.31 -1.46 9.94
CA LEU A 19 24.91 -1.24 10.29
C LEU A 19 24.41 -2.26 11.31
N THR A 20 24.81 -3.54 11.18
CA THR A 20 24.52 -4.57 12.18
C THR A 20 25.00 -4.15 13.57
N ASN A 21 26.18 -3.53 13.68
CA ASN A 21 26.73 -3.12 14.97
C ASN A 21 26.08 -1.84 15.54
N LEU A 22 25.40 -1.06 14.69
CA LEU A 22 24.73 0.19 15.09
C LEU A 22 23.27 -0.03 15.49
N MET A 23 22.62 -1.06 14.96
CA MET A 23 21.23 -1.35 15.30
C MET A 23 21.11 -2.04 16.65
N ASN A 24 20.15 -1.56 17.45
CA ASN A 24 19.79 -2.16 18.71
C ASN A 24 18.90 -3.39 18.48
N TRP A 25 19.54 -4.55 18.27
CA TRP A 25 18.83 -5.82 18.06
C TRP A 25 18.11 -6.32 19.31
N ASP A 26 18.58 -5.97 20.51
CA ASP A 26 17.93 -6.35 21.76
C ASP A 26 16.54 -5.70 21.89
N GLU A 27 16.39 -4.45 21.42
CA GLU A 27 15.10 -3.79 21.35
C GLU A 27 14.14 -4.48 20.39
N ILE A 28 14.65 -4.88 19.23
CA ILE A 28 13.89 -5.63 18.23
C ILE A 28 13.46 -6.98 18.82
N GLU A 29 14.36 -7.72 19.46
CA GLU A 29 14.03 -9.02 20.04
C GLU A 29 13.02 -8.93 21.19
N ARG A 30 13.10 -7.89 22.03
CA ARG A 30 12.12 -7.66 23.11
C ARG A 30 10.73 -7.33 22.57
N SER A 31 10.64 -6.38 21.64
CA SER A 31 9.36 -5.96 21.06
C SER A 31 8.74 -7.06 20.20
N PHE A 32 9.55 -7.72 19.37
CA PHE A 32 9.07 -8.79 18.51
C PHE A 32 8.81 -10.06 19.30
N GLY A 33 9.51 -10.34 20.40
CA GLY A 33 9.40 -11.59 21.17
C GLY A 33 7.97 -12.01 21.52
N ALA A 34 7.09 -11.05 21.83
CA ALA A 34 5.67 -11.30 22.09
C ALA A 34 4.92 -11.92 20.89
N HIS A 35 5.29 -11.55 19.66
CA HIS A 35 4.71 -12.08 18.43
C HIS A 35 5.29 -13.44 18.00
N PHE A 36 6.36 -13.89 18.65
CA PHE A 36 7.14 -15.07 18.31
C PHE A 36 6.93 -16.24 19.30
N ALA A 37 6.19 -16.00 20.39
CA ALA A 37 5.83 -17.04 21.35
C ALA A 37 4.92 -18.09 20.69
N SER A 38 5.49 -19.26 20.40
CA SER A 38 4.71 -20.46 20.02
C SER A 38 4.85 -21.48 21.14
N SER A 39 3.75 -21.83 21.79
CA SER A 39 3.71 -22.88 22.81
C SER A 39 3.68 -24.30 22.21
N LEU A 40 3.41 -24.42 20.91
CA LEU A 40 3.26 -25.70 20.20
C LEU A 40 3.91 -25.64 18.80
N GLY A 41 4.60 -26.70 18.38
CA GLY A 41 5.08 -26.90 17.01
C GLY A 41 6.52 -26.45 16.70
N ARG A 42 6.82 -26.24 15.41
CA ARG A 42 8.15 -25.79 14.93
C ARG A 42 8.53 -24.45 15.57
N PRO A 43 9.75 -24.30 16.11
CA PRO A 43 10.16 -23.04 16.72
C PRO A 43 10.01 -21.90 15.72
N ALA A 44 9.52 -20.76 16.21
CA ALA A 44 9.42 -19.56 15.40
C ALA A 44 10.82 -19.16 14.88
N LEU A 45 10.88 -18.62 13.66
CA LEU A 45 12.10 -18.02 13.11
C LEU A 45 12.61 -16.93 14.07
N SER A 46 13.91 -16.62 14.11
CA SER A 46 14.38 -15.60 15.06
C SER A 46 13.81 -14.22 14.73
N PRO A 47 13.46 -13.39 15.73
CA PRO A 47 13.01 -12.02 15.51
C PRO A 47 14.00 -11.19 14.69
N ARG A 48 15.29 -11.33 14.99
CA ARG A 48 16.38 -10.70 14.23
C ARG A 48 16.41 -11.11 12.76
N LEU A 49 16.16 -12.38 12.43
CA LEU A 49 16.11 -12.84 11.04
C LEU A 49 14.96 -12.16 10.28
N ILE A 50 13.77 -12.13 10.88
CA ILE A 50 12.59 -11.54 10.24
C ILE A 50 12.74 -10.02 10.10
N ALA A 51 13.15 -9.33 11.16
CA ALA A 51 13.39 -7.89 11.12
C ALA A 51 14.46 -7.53 10.08
N GLY A 52 15.55 -8.30 10.03
CA GLY A 52 16.62 -8.11 9.05
C GLY A 52 16.15 -8.30 7.61
N LEU A 53 15.38 -9.36 7.33
CA LEU A 53 14.83 -9.61 6.00
C LEU A 53 13.80 -8.55 5.59
N LEU A 54 12.94 -8.10 6.50
CA LEU A 54 11.98 -7.02 6.23
C LEU A 54 12.67 -5.69 5.97
N TYR A 55 13.75 -5.40 6.69
CA TYR A 55 14.58 -4.23 6.42
C TYR A 55 15.22 -4.30 5.03
N LEU A 56 15.88 -5.42 4.70
CA LEU A 56 16.53 -5.61 3.40
C LEU A 56 15.51 -5.58 2.26
N GLN A 57 14.32 -6.16 2.48
CA GLN A 57 13.22 -6.06 1.54
C GLN A 57 12.86 -4.62 1.20
N HIS A 58 12.70 -3.79 2.24
CA HIS A 58 12.32 -2.39 2.06
C HIS A 58 13.45 -1.55 1.46
N ALA A 59 14.68 -1.74 1.92
CA ALA A 59 15.85 -1.00 1.45
C ALA A 59 16.20 -1.30 -0.02
N ASN A 60 15.86 -2.49 -0.52
CA ASN A 60 16.15 -2.92 -1.88
C ASN A 60 14.94 -2.94 -2.82
N ASP A 61 13.76 -2.52 -2.37
CA ASP A 61 12.49 -2.59 -3.12
C ASP A 61 12.26 -3.98 -3.77
N ALA A 62 12.45 -5.03 -2.97
CA ALA A 62 12.49 -6.40 -3.45
C ALA A 62 11.22 -7.21 -3.10
N SER A 63 10.88 -8.21 -3.92
CA SER A 63 9.81 -9.16 -3.61
C SER A 63 10.23 -10.14 -2.52
N ASP A 64 9.26 -10.80 -1.88
CA ASP A 64 9.53 -11.84 -0.87
C ASP A 64 10.44 -12.95 -1.44
N GLU A 65 10.24 -13.39 -2.69
CA GLU A 65 11.11 -14.40 -3.31
C GLU A 65 12.51 -13.85 -3.62
N ALA A 66 12.60 -12.64 -4.16
CA ALA A 66 13.86 -12.02 -4.51
C ALA A 66 14.76 -11.82 -3.28
N VAL A 67 14.17 -11.35 -2.16
CA VAL A 67 14.90 -11.16 -0.90
C VAL A 67 15.48 -12.48 -0.39
N VAL A 68 14.68 -13.55 -0.40
CA VAL A 68 15.15 -14.87 0.07
C VAL A 68 16.21 -15.45 -0.85
N ALA A 69 16.05 -15.31 -2.17
CA ALA A 69 17.04 -15.76 -3.14
C ALA A 69 18.39 -15.03 -2.96
N THR A 70 18.38 -13.70 -2.89
CA THR A 70 19.59 -12.90 -2.66
C THR A 70 20.21 -13.19 -1.29
N TRP A 71 19.39 -13.41 -0.26
CA TRP A 71 19.87 -13.77 1.08
C TRP A 71 20.57 -15.13 1.11
N LEU A 72 20.09 -16.13 0.35
CA LEU A 72 20.74 -17.45 0.26
C LEU A 72 22.13 -17.35 -0.39
N GLU A 73 22.29 -16.46 -1.36
CA GLU A 73 23.54 -16.26 -2.11
C GLU A 73 24.53 -15.35 -1.38
N ASN A 74 24.05 -14.39 -0.59
CA ASN A 74 24.86 -13.32 -0.02
C ASN A 74 25.18 -13.51 1.49
N PRO A 75 26.44 -13.81 1.87
CA PRO A 75 26.80 -14.03 3.27
C PRO A 75 26.72 -12.76 4.13
N TYR A 76 26.81 -11.56 3.55
CA TYR A 76 26.63 -10.31 4.29
C TYR A 76 25.18 -10.14 4.76
N TRP A 77 24.21 -10.57 3.95
CA TRP A 77 22.79 -10.52 4.30
C TRP A 77 22.47 -11.54 5.40
N GLN A 78 23.10 -12.71 5.36
CA GLN A 78 23.00 -13.73 6.40
C GLN A 78 23.55 -13.23 7.74
N TYR A 79 24.73 -12.61 7.72
CA TYR A 79 25.35 -12.03 8.90
C TYR A 79 24.51 -10.89 9.49
N PHE A 80 23.97 -10.01 8.64
CA PHE A 80 23.05 -8.96 9.05
C PHE A 80 21.84 -9.51 9.82
N CYS A 81 21.26 -10.59 9.31
CA CYS A 81 20.15 -11.32 9.94
C CYS A 81 20.53 -12.17 11.16
N GLY A 82 21.78 -12.10 11.62
CA GLY A 82 22.28 -12.83 12.80
C GLY A 82 22.38 -14.34 12.60
N GLN A 83 22.46 -14.83 11.36
CA GLN A 83 22.67 -16.25 11.12
C GLN A 83 24.15 -16.60 11.24
N THR A 84 24.43 -17.73 11.88
CA THR A 84 25.76 -18.35 11.89
C THR A 84 25.89 -19.40 10.78
N TYR A 85 24.76 -19.98 10.35
CA TYR A 85 24.69 -21.03 9.33
C TYR A 85 23.52 -20.75 8.37
N VAL A 86 23.68 -21.17 7.11
CA VAL A 86 22.60 -21.06 6.10
C VAL A 86 21.47 -22.02 6.49
N LEU A 87 20.31 -21.45 6.82
CA LEU A 87 19.09 -22.20 7.11
C LEU A 87 18.07 -21.96 5.99
N PRO A 88 17.39 -23.00 5.48
CA PRO A 88 16.36 -22.82 4.47
C PRO A 88 15.16 -22.07 5.06
N ILE A 89 14.84 -20.93 4.47
CA ILE A 89 13.63 -20.15 4.75
C ILE A 89 12.74 -20.17 3.50
N ASP A 90 11.43 -20.38 3.71
CA ASP A 90 10.45 -20.31 2.63
C ASP A 90 9.93 -18.87 2.48
N PRO A 91 9.89 -18.29 1.25
CA PRO A 91 9.42 -16.92 1.02
C PRO A 91 8.03 -16.63 1.58
N SER A 92 7.11 -17.61 1.57
CA SER A 92 5.76 -17.41 2.13
C SER A 92 5.77 -17.10 3.63
N SER A 93 6.85 -17.45 4.33
CA SER A 93 7.05 -17.10 5.74
C SER A 93 7.02 -15.59 5.95
N LEU A 94 7.60 -14.79 5.05
CA LEU A 94 7.63 -13.33 5.14
C LEU A 94 6.22 -12.73 5.10
N SER A 95 5.35 -13.25 4.22
CA SER A 95 3.95 -12.80 4.14
C SER A 95 3.16 -13.07 5.45
N ARG A 96 3.41 -14.23 6.09
CA ARG A 96 2.78 -14.57 7.39
C ARG A 96 3.34 -13.73 8.52
N TRP A 97 4.62 -13.36 8.44
CA TRP A 97 5.24 -12.47 9.41
C TRP A 97 4.73 -11.05 9.29
N ARG A 98 4.62 -10.48 8.09
CA ARG A 98 4.01 -9.15 7.91
C ARG A 98 2.58 -9.06 8.41
N LYS A 99 1.82 -10.16 8.41
CA LYS A 99 0.48 -10.21 9.02
C LYS A 99 0.49 -10.26 10.55
N ARG A 100 1.56 -10.81 11.15
CA ARG A 100 1.71 -10.97 12.61
C ARG A 100 2.40 -9.77 13.26
N VAL A 101 3.37 -9.19 12.56
CA VAL A 101 4.00 -7.91 12.91
C VAL A 101 2.95 -6.84 12.64
N VAL A 102 2.23 -6.45 13.69
CA VAL A 102 1.26 -5.36 13.64
C VAL A 102 1.99 -4.03 13.36
N GLN A 103 1.26 -2.96 13.10
CA GLN A 103 1.79 -1.61 12.93
C GLN A 103 2.87 -1.27 13.97
N GLU A 104 2.67 -1.65 15.23
CA GLU A 104 3.62 -1.46 16.34
C GLU A 104 5.03 -2.02 16.06
N GLY A 105 5.14 -3.23 15.48
CA GLY A 105 6.44 -3.83 15.21
C GLY A 105 7.19 -3.15 14.04
N VAL A 106 6.45 -2.62 13.07
CA VAL A 106 7.04 -1.83 11.97
C VAL A 106 7.54 -0.48 12.49
N GLU A 107 6.79 0.14 13.40
CA GLU A 107 7.19 1.39 14.05
C GLU A 107 8.48 1.21 14.87
N VAL A 108 8.64 0.10 15.58
CA VAL A 108 9.89 -0.20 16.30
C VAL A 108 11.07 -0.38 15.34
N LEU A 109 10.88 -1.13 14.25
CA LEU A 109 11.94 -1.31 13.25
C LEU A 109 12.37 0.04 12.64
N LEU A 110 11.41 0.93 12.36
CA LEU A 110 11.68 2.29 11.89
C LEU A 110 12.41 3.13 12.96
N ALA A 111 11.98 3.07 14.22
CA ALA A 111 12.63 3.78 15.31
C ALA A 111 14.09 3.35 15.51
N VAL A 112 14.36 2.04 15.51
CA VAL A 112 15.71 1.49 15.66
C VAL A 112 16.62 1.88 14.50
N THR A 113 16.10 1.91 13.27
CA THR A 113 16.89 2.31 12.09
C THR A 113 17.19 3.82 12.06
N ILE A 114 16.23 4.66 12.46
CA ILE A 114 16.46 6.11 12.63
C ILE A 114 17.49 6.36 13.73
N GLU A 115 17.39 5.67 14.86
CA GLU A 115 18.33 5.81 15.97
C GLU A 115 19.74 5.35 15.57
N ALA A 116 19.87 4.24 14.84
CA ALA A 116 21.15 3.80 14.30
C ALA A 116 21.75 4.84 13.33
N ALA A 117 20.92 5.47 12.49
CA ALA A 117 21.36 6.53 11.59
C ALA A 117 21.77 7.81 12.34
N ARG A 118 21.11 8.14 13.46
CA ARG A 118 21.50 9.23 14.36
C ARG A 118 22.84 8.94 15.03
N ALA A 119 23.02 7.73 15.57
CA ALA A 119 24.26 7.29 16.20
C ALA A 119 25.45 7.28 15.21
N ALA A 120 25.18 6.96 13.94
CA ALA A 120 26.16 7.05 12.86
C ALA A 120 26.49 8.48 12.40
N GLY A 121 25.79 9.50 12.92
CA GLY A 121 25.94 10.90 12.50
C GLY A 121 25.38 11.21 11.12
N LEU A 122 24.54 10.33 10.55
CA LEU A 122 23.95 10.51 9.21
C LEU A 122 22.73 11.45 9.22
N ILE A 123 22.03 11.52 10.35
CA ILE A 123 20.83 12.34 10.53
C ILE A 123 21.06 13.36 11.64
N LYS A 124 20.78 14.63 11.34
CA LYS A 124 20.80 15.70 12.34
C LYS A 124 19.51 15.68 13.16
N LYS A 125 19.59 16.03 14.45
CA LYS A 125 18.40 16.12 15.31
C LYS A 125 17.31 17.03 14.72
N SER A 126 17.70 18.16 14.14
CA SER A 126 16.78 19.11 13.48
C SER A 126 16.02 18.54 12.28
N SER A 127 16.53 17.47 11.66
CA SER A 127 15.86 16.83 10.52
C SER A 127 14.67 15.97 10.94
N LEU A 128 14.57 15.60 12.23
CA LEU A 128 13.47 14.81 12.76
C LEU A 128 12.25 15.65 13.15
N ASP A 129 12.37 16.98 13.17
CA ASP A 129 11.29 17.90 13.53
C ASP A 129 10.19 17.99 12.46
N LYS A 130 10.49 17.58 11.21
CA LYS A 130 9.57 17.67 10.07
C LYS A 130 9.58 16.38 9.25
N ILE A 131 8.40 15.79 9.11
CA ILE A 131 8.18 14.61 8.26
C ILE A 131 7.41 15.08 7.02
N ILE A 132 7.97 14.84 5.83
CA ILE A 132 7.30 15.07 4.55
C ILE A 132 6.76 13.72 4.08
N VAL A 133 5.45 13.59 4.02
CA VAL A 133 4.78 12.38 3.54
C VAL A 133 4.22 12.65 2.16
N ASP A 134 4.86 12.11 1.12
CA ASP A 134 4.34 12.14 -0.23
C ASP A 134 3.19 11.14 -0.36
N THR A 135 1.97 11.59 -0.10
CA THR A 135 0.77 10.80 -0.39
C THR A 135 0.45 10.90 -1.88
N THR A 136 1.13 10.11 -2.71
CA THR A 136 0.65 9.90 -4.07
C THR A 136 -0.61 9.04 -4.01
N VAL A 137 -1.77 9.67 -4.24
CA VAL A 137 -3.04 8.95 -4.35
C VAL A 137 -3.03 8.21 -5.69
N MET A 138 -2.37 7.06 -5.73
CA MET A 138 -2.53 6.13 -6.83
C MET A 138 -3.91 5.45 -6.64
N PRO A 139 -4.83 5.55 -7.60
CA PRO A 139 -6.11 4.87 -7.52
C PRO A 139 -5.93 3.35 -7.60
N LYS A 140 -5.67 2.69 -6.47
CA LYS A 140 -5.56 1.23 -6.40
C LYS A 140 -6.95 0.67 -6.08
N ALA A 141 -7.53 -0.08 -7.02
CA ALA A 141 -8.87 -0.67 -6.94
C ALA A 141 -10.03 0.34 -6.85
N ILE A 142 -10.06 1.34 -7.74
CA ILE A 142 -11.28 2.16 -7.92
C ILE A 142 -12.32 1.34 -8.69
N ALA A 143 -13.37 0.90 -7.99
CA ALA A 143 -14.60 0.51 -8.65
C ALA A 143 -15.27 1.76 -9.22
N HIS A 144 -15.58 1.76 -10.52
CA HIS A 144 -16.29 2.87 -11.15
C HIS A 144 -17.57 3.19 -10.36
N PRO A 145 -17.78 4.46 -9.94
CA PRO A 145 -18.97 4.82 -9.20
C PRO A 145 -20.18 4.69 -10.12
N THR A 146 -21.11 3.80 -9.77
CA THR A 146 -22.47 3.82 -10.31
C THR A 146 -23.37 4.47 -9.27
N ASP A 147 -24.33 5.29 -9.71
CA ASP A 147 -25.25 6.00 -8.82
C ASP A 147 -25.95 5.06 -7.82
N SER A 148 -26.35 3.86 -8.27
CA SER A 148 -26.99 2.86 -7.40
C SER A 148 -26.06 2.33 -6.31
N ARG A 149 -24.77 2.14 -6.61
CA ARG A 149 -23.77 1.68 -5.64
C ARG A 149 -23.39 2.80 -4.67
N LEU A 150 -23.33 4.05 -5.15
CA LEU A 150 -23.08 5.21 -4.31
C LEU A 150 -24.22 5.42 -3.30
N LEU A 151 -25.47 5.37 -3.76
CA LEU A 151 -26.65 5.50 -2.89
C LEU A 151 -26.73 4.39 -1.83
N GLU A 152 -26.41 3.14 -2.19
CA GLU A 152 -26.36 2.05 -1.21
C GLU A 152 -25.25 2.24 -0.17
N LYS A 153 -24.06 2.71 -0.58
CA LYS A 153 -22.98 3.05 0.36
C LYS A 153 -23.39 4.18 1.31
N SER A 154 -23.98 5.25 0.79
CA SER A 154 -24.49 6.36 1.61
C SER A 154 -25.52 5.88 2.62
N ARG A 155 -26.45 5.01 2.21
CA ARG A 155 -27.43 4.40 3.10
C ARG A 155 -26.78 3.56 4.20
N GLN A 156 -25.79 2.73 3.88
CA GLN A 156 -25.04 1.93 4.86
C GLN A 156 -24.35 2.81 5.90
N HIS A 157 -23.73 3.91 5.46
CA HIS A 157 -23.08 4.86 6.38
C HIS A 157 -24.09 5.55 7.30
N LEU A 158 -25.24 5.97 6.77
CA LEU A 158 -26.30 6.62 7.58
C LEU A 158 -26.91 5.65 8.60
N VAL A 159 -27.13 4.38 8.24
CA VAL A 159 -27.60 3.37 9.19
C VAL A 159 -26.56 3.14 10.28
N LYS A 160 -25.28 3.01 9.92
CA LYS A 160 -24.20 2.85 10.90
C LYS A 160 -24.13 4.04 11.86
N LEU A 161 -24.22 5.26 11.34
CA LEU A 161 -24.22 6.48 12.14
C LEU A 161 -25.45 6.56 13.06
N SER A 162 -26.61 6.12 12.59
CA SER A 162 -27.82 6.01 13.41
C SER A 162 -27.63 5.03 14.57
N ASP A 163 -26.99 3.88 14.32
CA ASP A 163 -26.72 2.86 15.34
C ASP A 163 -25.68 3.38 16.37
N GLU A 164 -24.63 4.08 15.91
CA GLU A 164 -23.61 4.73 16.74
C GLU A 164 -24.21 5.81 17.67
N HIS A 165 -25.25 6.54 17.21
CA HIS A 165 -25.95 7.55 18.00
C HIS A 165 -27.24 7.03 18.68
N HIS A 166 -27.48 5.73 18.68
CA HIS A 166 -28.66 5.09 19.28
C HIS A 166 -30.00 5.66 18.81
N LEU A 167 -30.07 6.11 17.55
CA LEU A 167 -31.29 6.62 16.92
C LEU A 167 -32.12 5.46 16.38
N ALA A 168 -33.34 5.31 16.89
CA ALA A 168 -34.27 4.28 16.43
C ALA A 168 -34.87 4.65 15.05
N LEU A 169 -34.49 3.91 14.01
CA LEU A 169 -35.04 4.10 12.66
C LEU A 169 -36.42 3.43 12.54
N ARG A 170 -37.45 4.23 12.25
CA ARG A 170 -38.82 3.74 12.01
C ARG A 170 -38.90 2.70 10.88
N HIS A 171 -38.08 2.87 9.83
CA HIS A 171 -37.99 1.95 8.70
C HIS A 171 -36.54 1.77 8.29
N ASN A 172 -36.15 0.53 8.01
CA ASN A 172 -34.80 0.20 7.54
C ASN A 172 -34.88 -0.66 6.26
N TYR A 173 -34.19 -0.19 5.21
CA TYR A 173 -34.16 -0.83 3.89
C TYR A 173 -32.99 -1.82 3.71
N ASN A 174 -32.35 -2.25 4.80
CA ASN A 174 -31.22 -3.20 4.79
C ASN A 174 -31.45 -4.46 3.92
N ARG A 175 -32.69 -4.95 3.81
CA ARG A 175 -33.02 -6.13 2.99
C ARG A 175 -33.28 -5.80 1.52
N GLN A 176 -33.89 -4.65 1.24
CA GLN A 176 -34.37 -4.30 -0.11
C GLN A 176 -33.31 -3.56 -0.92
N ALA A 177 -32.58 -2.63 -0.29
CA ALA A 177 -31.65 -1.75 -0.99
C ALA A 177 -30.47 -2.49 -1.67
N PRO A 178 -29.84 -3.52 -1.06
CA PRO A 178 -28.80 -4.30 -1.73
C PRO A 178 -29.33 -5.05 -2.97
N ARG A 179 -30.56 -5.58 -2.90
CA ARG A 179 -31.20 -6.27 -4.02
C ARG A 179 -31.49 -5.33 -5.17
N MET A 180 -32.03 -4.14 -4.87
CA MET A 180 -32.30 -3.11 -5.88
C MET A 180 -31.02 -2.60 -6.52
N ALA A 181 -29.97 -2.32 -5.75
CA ALA A 181 -28.67 -1.91 -6.28
C ALA A 181 -28.08 -2.95 -7.24
N ALA A 182 -28.18 -4.24 -6.89
CA ALA A 182 -27.74 -5.34 -7.75
C ALA A 182 -28.59 -5.47 -9.03
N GLN A 183 -29.91 -5.30 -8.96
CA GLN A 183 -30.79 -5.32 -10.13
C GLN A 183 -30.51 -4.16 -11.08
N ILE A 184 -30.35 -2.94 -10.55
CA ILE A 184 -29.99 -1.75 -11.32
C ILE A 184 -28.65 -1.95 -12.05
N GLY A 185 -27.68 -2.62 -11.43
CA GLY A 185 -26.41 -2.97 -12.07
C GLY A 185 -26.53 -3.98 -13.22
N ARG A 186 -27.59 -4.82 -13.25
CA ARG A 186 -27.79 -5.86 -14.26
C ARG A 186 -28.57 -5.37 -15.48
N TYR A 187 -29.49 -4.43 -15.31
CA TYR A 187 -30.34 -3.95 -16.42
C TYR A 187 -29.59 -3.28 -17.59
N PRO A 188 -28.50 -2.51 -17.39
CA PRO A 188 -27.68 -2.00 -18.49
C PRO A 188 -27.13 -3.11 -19.39
N ASN A 189 -26.65 -4.20 -18.79
CA ASN A 189 -26.11 -5.35 -19.53
C ASN A 189 -27.19 -6.03 -20.40
N ALA A 190 -28.44 -6.01 -19.93
CA ALA A 190 -29.59 -6.53 -20.66
C ALA A 190 -30.28 -5.49 -21.57
N LYS A 191 -29.74 -4.27 -21.70
CA LYS A 191 -30.35 -3.13 -22.42
C LYS A 191 -31.76 -2.74 -21.91
N GLN A 192 -32.10 -3.07 -20.67
CA GLN A 192 -33.44 -2.86 -20.07
C GLN A 192 -33.54 -1.50 -19.35
N TYR A 193 -33.21 -0.40 -20.03
CA TYR A 193 -33.14 0.95 -19.42
C TYR A 193 -34.46 1.46 -18.83
N ASN A 194 -35.60 1.03 -19.36
CA ASN A 194 -36.91 1.41 -18.81
C ASN A 194 -37.19 0.73 -17.46
N ARG A 195 -36.74 -0.52 -17.27
CA ARG A 195 -36.83 -1.21 -15.98
C ARG A 195 -35.86 -0.61 -14.97
N MET A 196 -34.63 -0.34 -15.42
CA MET A 196 -33.62 0.36 -14.64
C MET A 196 -34.15 1.67 -14.07
N ARG A 197 -34.72 2.53 -14.93
CA ARG A 197 -35.29 3.82 -14.53
C ARG A 197 -36.37 3.68 -13.47
N ARG A 198 -37.26 2.68 -13.56
CA ARG A 198 -38.33 2.43 -12.57
C ARG A 198 -37.80 1.91 -11.23
N THR A 199 -36.70 1.16 -11.24
CA THR A 199 -36.08 0.62 -10.01
C THR A 199 -35.13 1.61 -9.33
N SER A 200 -34.69 2.67 -10.03
CA SER A 200 -33.83 3.69 -9.45
C SER A 200 -34.58 4.48 -8.36
N PRO A 201 -33.99 4.65 -7.16
CA PRO A 201 -34.61 5.39 -6.05
C PRO A 201 -34.95 6.85 -6.39
N SER A 202 -34.24 7.46 -7.35
CA SER A 202 -34.50 8.82 -7.83
C SER A 202 -35.75 8.96 -8.71
N SER A 203 -36.33 7.85 -9.17
CA SER A 203 -37.53 7.85 -10.03
C SER A 203 -38.84 7.79 -9.24
N THR A 204 -38.78 7.44 -7.95
CA THR A 204 -39.94 7.50 -7.07
C THR A 204 -40.19 8.98 -6.83
N LYS A 205 -41.11 9.57 -7.61
CA LYS A 205 -41.75 10.83 -7.23
C LYS A 205 -42.14 10.67 -5.76
N VAL A 206 -41.52 11.47 -4.89
CA VAL A 206 -42.00 11.67 -3.53
C VAL A 206 -43.41 12.24 -3.70
N GLY A 207 -44.39 11.34 -3.67
CA GLY A 207 -45.79 11.67 -3.73
C GLY A 207 -46.11 12.43 -2.46
N SER A 208 -46.28 13.73 -2.61
CA SER A 208 -47.04 14.57 -1.69
C SER A 208 -48.41 13.92 -1.47
N ASN A 209 -48.54 13.16 -0.39
CA ASN A 209 -49.84 12.75 0.12
C ASN A 209 -49.86 13.02 1.63
N SER A 210 -49.93 14.31 1.96
CA SER A 210 -50.43 14.79 3.23
C SER A 210 -51.40 15.93 2.92
N GLY A 211 -52.68 15.59 2.87
CA GLY A 211 -53.76 16.57 3.02
C GLY A 211 -53.57 17.26 4.37
N GLY A 212 -53.02 18.45 4.33
CA GLY A 212 -52.70 19.27 5.49
C GLY A 212 -52.40 20.66 4.98
N SER A 213 -53.44 21.47 4.90
CA SER A 213 -53.37 22.91 4.64
C SER A 213 -52.28 23.53 5.51
N TRP A 214 -51.22 24.06 4.87
CA TRP A 214 -50.43 25.14 5.45
C TRP A 214 -50.44 26.30 4.46
N SER A 215 -51.30 27.24 4.79
CA SER A 215 -51.42 28.57 4.22
C SER A 215 -50.06 29.23 4.04
N THR A 216 -49.79 29.73 2.83
CA THR A 216 -48.80 30.76 2.58
C THR A 216 -49.24 32.05 3.25
N SER A 217 -48.63 32.43 4.36
CA SER A 217 -48.65 33.81 4.87
C SER A 217 -47.43 34.09 5.76
N SER A 218 -46.44 34.73 5.14
CA SER A 218 -45.72 35.91 5.65
C SER A 218 -44.61 35.74 6.71
N ILE A 219 -43.49 36.41 6.40
CA ILE A 219 -42.40 36.89 7.28
C ILE A 219 -41.31 35.83 7.56
N GLY A 220 -40.04 36.02 7.26
CA GLY A 220 -39.34 37.20 6.78
C GLY A 220 -37.87 36.89 6.48
N THR A 221 -37.28 37.79 5.72
CA THR A 221 -35.88 37.94 5.40
C THR A 221 -34.98 37.79 6.63
N ALA A 222 -34.03 36.86 6.58
CA ALA A 222 -32.80 36.96 7.36
C ALA A 222 -31.64 36.47 6.49
N ALA A 223 -30.90 37.45 5.96
CA ALA A 223 -29.65 37.25 5.27
C ALA A 223 -28.63 36.63 6.21
N PHE A 224 -27.96 35.57 5.77
CA PHE A 224 -26.63 35.23 6.27
C PHE A 224 -25.72 35.07 5.06
N SER A 225 -25.01 36.16 4.77
CA SER A 225 -23.97 36.26 3.76
C SER A 225 -22.65 35.92 4.44
N LEU A 226 -21.97 34.85 4.03
CA LEU A 226 -20.53 34.68 4.21
C LEU A 226 -19.93 34.00 2.96
N PRO A 227 -18.72 34.41 2.52
CA PRO A 227 -18.28 34.24 1.14
C PRO A 227 -17.47 32.95 0.97
N PHE A 228 -17.89 32.09 0.03
CA PHE A 228 -17.03 31.02 -0.48
C PHE A 228 -16.55 31.41 -1.88
N GLN A 229 -15.33 31.96 -1.95
CA GLN A 229 -14.68 32.36 -3.19
C GLN A 229 -14.40 31.12 -4.06
N ARG A 230 -15.09 31.00 -5.20
CA ARG A 230 -14.65 30.14 -6.32
C ARG A 230 -13.55 30.86 -7.07
N THR A 231 -12.31 30.43 -6.91
CA THR A 231 -11.28 30.67 -7.92
C THR A 231 -11.52 29.71 -9.08
N THR A 232 -12.11 30.21 -10.17
CA THR A 232 -12.14 29.55 -11.48
C THR A 232 -10.73 29.53 -12.08
N PRO A 233 -10.18 28.37 -12.50
CA PRO A 233 -9.04 28.36 -13.40
C PRO A 233 -9.48 28.80 -14.80
N ALA A 234 -8.73 29.74 -15.36
CA ALA A 234 -8.93 30.31 -16.68
C ALA A 234 -8.83 29.25 -17.80
N ARG A 235 -9.70 29.40 -18.79
CA ARG A 235 -9.78 28.60 -20.00
C ARG A 235 -8.79 29.18 -21.03
N PRO A 236 -7.80 28.43 -21.57
CA PRO A 236 -7.00 28.95 -22.67
C PRO A 236 -7.79 28.86 -23.99
N ALA A 237 -7.70 29.95 -24.75
CA ALA A 237 -8.35 30.16 -26.03
C ALA A 237 -7.72 29.31 -27.15
N HIS A 238 -8.56 28.93 -28.11
CA HIS A 238 -8.13 28.40 -29.40
C HIS A 238 -7.32 29.45 -30.18
N ALA A 239 -6.20 29.05 -30.75
CA ALA A 239 -5.61 29.68 -31.92
C ALA A 239 -5.25 28.60 -32.94
N ALA A 240 -5.76 28.77 -34.15
CA ALA A 240 -5.55 27.90 -35.30
C ALA A 240 -4.29 28.33 -36.08
N GLY A 241 -3.67 27.35 -36.75
CA GLY A 241 -2.92 27.54 -38.00
C GLY A 241 -1.39 27.50 -37.90
N MET A 242 -0.76 26.40 -38.31
CA MET A 242 0.15 26.35 -39.47
C MET A 242 0.60 24.90 -39.79
N SER A 243 0.82 24.65 -41.08
CA SER A 243 1.01 23.36 -41.80
C SER A 243 2.36 22.62 -41.57
N PRO A 244 2.56 21.41 -42.15
CA PRO A 244 3.46 20.38 -41.65
C PRO A 244 4.89 20.43 -42.25
N GLY A 245 5.88 19.90 -41.53
CA GLY A 245 7.23 19.78 -42.05
C GLY A 245 8.19 18.93 -41.21
N LYS A 246 8.68 17.87 -41.87
CA LYS A 246 9.96 17.14 -41.67
C LYS A 246 10.04 16.08 -40.56
N THR A 247 9.92 14.85 -41.06
CA THR A 247 10.46 13.60 -40.55
C THR A 247 11.96 13.73 -40.21
N GLY A 248 12.31 13.58 -38.93
CA GLY A 248 13.67 13.53 -38.43
C GLY A 248 13.95 12.20 -37.73
N LYS A 249 14.74 11.35 -38.38
CA LYS A 249 15.26 10.07 -37.88
C LYS A 249 15.90 10.23 -36.49
N ARG A 250 15.58 9.36 -35.53
CA ARG A 250 16.43 9.08 -34.37
C ARG A 250 16.91 7.63 -34.41
N LYS A 251 18.24 7.48 -34.48
CA LYS A 251 19.00 6.24 -34.41
C LYS A 251 18.81 5.56 -33.04
N PRO A 252 18.82 4.22 -32.95
CA PRO A 252 19.12 3.52 -31.71
C PRO A 252 20.64 3.55 -31.48
N ASN A 253 21.07 3.95 -30.27
CA ASN A 253 22.47 3.89 -29.87
C ASN A 253 22.87 2.43 -29.62
N SER A 254 23.90 2.03 -30.34
CA SER A 254 24.72 0.83 -30.12
C SER A 254 25.67 1.03 -28.95
N SER A 255 25.71 0.06 -28.05
CA SER A 255 26.89 -0.26 -27.24
C SER A 255 26.93 -1.78 -27.01
N ALA A 256 27.49 -2.50 -27.97
CA ALA A 256 28.19 -3.76 -27.74
C ALA A 256 29.55 -3.39 -27.08
N SER A 257 30.30 -4.19 -26.31
CA SER A 257 30.48 -5.64 -26.21
C SER A 257 31.27 -5.91 -24.91
N ILE A 258 31.24 -7.14 -24.39
CA ILE A 258 32.36 -7.93 -23.81
C ILE A 258 31.75 -9.33 -23.57
N ALA A 259 31.84 -10.21 -24.56
CA ALA A 259 32.87 -11.25 -24.74
C ALA A 259 32.38 -12.61 -24.19
N ALA A 260 31.73 -13.36 -25.07
CA ALA A 260 31.44 -14.78 -24.90
C ALA A 260 32.73 -15.59 -25.21
N THR A 261 33.23 -16.33 -24.22
CA THR A 261 34.25 -17.35 -24.42
C THR A 261 33.64 -18.56 -25.12
N ARG A 262 34.17 -18.86 -26.31
CA ARG A 262 33.87 -20.04 -27.12
C ARG A 262 34.37 -21.31 -26.43
N THR A 263 33.47 -22.29 -26.35
CA THR A 263 33.76 -23.70 -26.16
C THR A 263 34.33 -24.29 -27.46
N THR A 264 35.44 -25.01 -27.38
CA THR A 264 35.89 -25.99 -28.39
C THR A 264 36.22 -27.30 -27.67
N PRO A 265 35.78 -28.47 -28.19
CA PRO A 265 36.10 -29.78 -27.62
C PRO A 265 37.22 -30.50 -28.39
N MET A 266 38.12 -31.20 -27.70
CA MET A 266 39.00 -32.30 -28.18
C MET A 266 39.45 -33.06 -26.92
N SER A 267 39.05 -34.31 -26.65
CA SER A 267 39.44 -35.60 -27.26
C SER A 267 40.93 -35.96 -27.17
N SER A 268 41.20 -37.01 -26.36
CA SER A 268 42.22 -38.07 -26.50
C SER A 268 43.71 -37.78 -26.24
N ALA A 269 44.26 -38.55 -25.30
CA ALA A 269 45.45 -39.42 -25.42
C ALA A 269 46.52 -39.25 -24.31
N ARG A 270 46.80 -40.41 -23.69
CA ARG A 270 47.90 -40.82 -22.79
C ARG A 270 47.82 -40.43 -21.32
#